data_AF-A0A161HSV9-F1
#
_entry.id   AF-A0A161HSV9-F1
#
_cell.length_a   1.000
_cell.length_b   1.000
_cell.length_c   1.000
_cell.angle_alpha   90.00
_cell.angle_beta   90.00
_cell.angle_gamma   90.00
#
_symmetry.space_group_name_H-M   'P 1'
#
loop_
_entity.id
_entity.type
_entity.pdbx_description
1 polymer ?
#
loop_
_entity_poly.entity_id
_entity_poly.type
_entity_poly.pdbx_seq_one_letter_code
_entity_poly.pdbx_strand_id
1 'polypeptide(L)'
;MTDDKTFAHQLRACVDRAAPTIDVDTEAVLPRARRLRARRRAAAGVACVGAVAIAAGWVAQAQPWTPTTTEIAPAAPTASSVPAEPTPVSAPDETAAVIDVEAGTIALPIDDWAWSAEDYALSRTAVTHYVVGCLQEAGYEAAFLGPVPPDPDRDAAYGVWRTEDAETLGYQTLFPPLEAEIADAGSAWDPESVPRGVAQGCHQEAQDAGLTYDVLDFEVGAHPEAPKRGIAQTLSSDAARSIRAEWRECLTNQGVIVPQSAEAGMVPDGVFGMPVEEQIRIAALDVECKRELGTTQRLADLDAAAQATYIEENRSFLADRRAVEDAVLDRAREYLDEHGVEMP
;
A
#
# COMPACT_ATOMS: atom_id res chain seq x y z
N MET A 1 -0.56 22.87 37.23
CA MET A 1 -0.49 23.65 35.97
C MET A 1 0.88 24.27 35.90
N THR A 2 1.86 23.47 35.52
CA THR A 2 3.23 23.91 35.30
C THR A 2 3.24 24.52 33.90
N ASP A 3 3.65 25.78 33.80
CA ASP A 3 3.50 26.63 32.61
C ASP A 3 4.23 26.01 31.39
N ASP A 4 3.50 25.72 30.31
CA ASP A 4 3.99 25.12 29.05
C ASP A 4 5.22 25.85 28.49
N LYS A 5 5.34 27.14 28.80
CA LYS A 5 6.50 27.96 28.44
C LYS A 5 7.79 27.48 29.10
N THR A 6 7.71 27.01 30.35
CA THR A 6 8.86 26.49 31.10
C THR A 6 9.32 25.17 30.51
N PHE A 7 8.37 24.31 30.11
CA PHE A 7 8.66 23.04 29.45
C PHE A 7 9.30 23.24 28.08
N ALA A 8 8.74 24.14 27.25
CA ALA A 8 9.31 24.48 25.95
C ALA A 8 10.73 25.09 26.05
N HIS A 9 10.99 25.89 27.09
CA HIS A 9 12.31 26.47 27.32
C HIS A 9 13.35 25.42 27.74
N GLN A 10 12.94 24.46 28.57
CA GLN A 10 13.80 23.34 28.97
C GLN A 10 14.11 22.40 27.81
N LEU A 11 13.13 22.14 26.94
CA LEU A 11 13.32 21.36 25.71
C LEU A 11 14.34 22.02 24.77
N ARG A 12 14.19 23.32 24.46
CA ARG A 12 15.18 24.05 23.66
C ARG A 12 16.57 24.01 24.28
N ALA A 13 16.67 24.25 25.58
CA ALA A 13 17.96 24.22 26.27
C ALA A 13 18.63 22.83 26.33
N CYS A 14 17.88 21.74 26.09
CA CYS A 14 18.42 20.39 25.93
C CYS A 14 18.82 20.10 24.48
N VAL A 15 18.01 20.54 23.51
CA VAL A 15 18.31 20.42 22.08
C VAL A 15 19.58 21.20 21.73
N ASP A 16 19.71 22.44 22.21
CA ASP A 16 20.89 23.28 21.94
C ASP A 16 22.17 22.74 22.60
N ARG A 17 22.05 21.89 23.63
CA ARG A 17 23.18 21.24 24.30
C ARG A 17 23.59 19.92 23.63
N ALA A 18 22.67 19.29 22.90
CA ALA A 18 22.88 18.00 22.25
C ALA A 18 23.12 18.13 20.73
N ALA A 19 22.82 19.28 20.14
CA ALA A 19 23.01 19.50 18.71
C ALA A 19 24.50 19.74 18.38
N PRO A 20 25.13 18.92 17.51
CA PRO A 20 26.42 19.27 16.96
C PRO A 20 26.29 20.52 16.08
N THR A 21 27.25 21.44 16.18
CA THR A 21 27.35 22.58 15.26
C THR A 21 27.70 22.06 13.87
N ILE A 22 26.71 21.96 13.00
CA ILE A 22 26.91 21.66 11.58
C ILE A 22 27.28 22.99 10.92
N ASP A 23 28.56 23.16 10.62
CA ASP A 23 29.06 24.32 9.89
C ASP A 23 28.72 24.15 8.41
N VAL A 24 27.62 24.76 7.99
CA VAL A 24 27.19 24.73 6.59
C VAL A 24 27.91 25.85 5.86
N ASP A 25 28.84 25.48 4.97
CA ASP A 25 29.47 26.41 4.06
C ASP A 25 28.44 26.98 3.07
N THR A 26 27.83 28.10 3.47
CA THR A 26 26.83 28.79 2.67
C THR A 26 27.38 29.34 1.35
N GLU A 27 28.70 29.60 1.26
CA GLU A 27 29.34 30.06 0.02
C GLU A 27 29.47 28.93 -1.00
N ALA A 28 29.59 27.67 -0.55
CA ALA A 28 29.57 26.49 -1.43
C ALA A 28 28.14 26.05 -1.82
N VAL A 29 27.17 26.18 -0.92
CA VAL A 29 25.81 25.63 -1.10
C VAL A 29 24.93 26.54 -1.96
N LEU A 30 24.99 27.86 -1.78
CA LEU A 30 24.12 28.81 -2.48
C LEU A 30 24.34 28.86 -4.02
N PRO A 31 25.58 28.78 -4.56
CA PRO A 31 25.81 28.74 -5.99
C PRO A 31 25.27 27.45 -6.63
N ARG A 32 25.34 26.31 -5.93
CA ARG A 32 24.85 25.01 -6.40
C ARG A 32 23.33 25.00 -6.49
N ALA A 33 22.64 25.52 -5.47
CA ALA A 33 21.19 25.68 -5.45
C ALA A 33 20.69 26.65 -6.54
N ARG A 34 21.43 27.74 -6.81
CA ARG A 34 21.10 28.68 -7.91
C ARG A 34 21.26 28.05 -9.29
N ARG A 35 22.28 27.21 -9.51
CA ARG A 35 22.47 26.47 -10.78
C ARG A 35 21.35 25.45 -11.03
N LEU A 36 20.89 24.75 -9.99
CA LEU A 36 19.78 23.81 -10.10
C LEU A 36 18.44 24.51 -10.41
N ARG A 37 18.16 25.67 -9.79
CA ARG A 37 16.98 26.48 -10.12
C ARG A 37 17.01 27.05 -11.53
N ALA A 38 18.19 27.43 -12.04
CA ALA A 38 18.35 27.88 -13.42
C ALA A 38 18.09 26.74 -14.44
N ARG A 39 18.56 25.52 -14.15
CA ARG A 39 18.30 24.32 -14.97
C ARG A 39 16.81 23.94 -15.00
N ARG A 40 16.11 23.97 -13.85
CA ARG A 40 14.67 23.71 -13.78
C ARG A 40 13.82 24.73 -14.56
N ARG A 41 14.22 26.00 -14.57
CA ARG A 41 13.53 27.04 -15.37
C ARG A 41 13.76 26.94 -16.87
N ALA A 42 14.91 26.41 -17.31
CA ALA A 42 15.18 26.15 -18.72
C ALA A 42 14.36 24.98 -19.26
N ALA A 43 14.13 23.93 -18.46
CA ALA A 43 13.29 22.79 -18.83
C ALA A 43 11.80 23.17 -18.96
N ALA A 44 11.27 24.01 -18.07
CA ALA A 44 9.87 24.46 -18.14
C ALA A 44 9.56 25.40 -19.34
N GLY A 45 10.57 26.09 -19.88
CA GLY A 45 10.41 27.01 -21.01
C GLY A 45 10.22 26.34 -22.37
N VAL A 46 10.62 25.08 -22.53
CA VAL A 46 10.51 24.34 -23.80
C VAL A 46 9.13 23.68 -23.96
N ALA A 47 8.43 23.36 -22.88
CA ALA A 47 7.10 22.73 -22.92
C ALA A 47 5.95 23.70 -23.29
N CYS A 48 6.14 25.03 -23.14
CA CYS A 48 5.05 26.00 -23.32
C CYS A 48 4.88 26.55 -24.74
N VAL A 49 5.72 26.17 -25.71
CA VAL A 49 5.61 26.68 -27.10
C VAL A 49 4.81 25.75 -28.02
N GLY A 50 4.50 24.51 -27.59
CA GLY A 50 3.76 23.54 -28.39
C GLY A 50 2.23 23.62 -28.34
N ALA A 51 1.64 24.33 -27.37
CA ALA A 51 0.21 24.21 -27.03
C ALA A 51 -0.66 25.45 -27.37
N VAL A 52 -0.29 26.25 -28.39
CA VAL A 52 -1.06 27.46 -28.77
C VAL A 52 -1.77 27.35 -30.14
N ALA A 53 -1.76 26.19 -30.81
CA ALA A 53 -2.28 26.08 -32.19
C ALA A 53 -3.63 25.35 -32.37
N ILE A 54 -4.35 24.94 -31.32
CA ILE A 54 -5.68 24.29 -31.47
C ILE A 54 -6.69 24.88 -30.49
N ALA A 55 -7.14 26.11 -30.76
CA ALA A 55 -8.31 26.69 -30.10
C ALA A 55 -9.01 27.67 -31.06
N ALA A 56 -9.49 27.15 -32.19
CA ALA A 56 -10.39 27.88 -33.09
C ALA A 56 -11.41 26.89 -33.67
N GLY A 57 -12.67 27.04 -33.26
CA GLY A 57 -13.77 26.11 -33.48
C GLY A 57 -13.93 25.26 -32.22
N TRP A 58 -15.03 25.28 -31.49
CA TRP A 58 -16.41 25.24 -31.95
C TRP A 58 -17.30 26.15 -31.09
N VAL A 59 -18.18 26.88 -31.76
CA VAL A 59 -19.36 27.56 -31.19
C VAL A 59 -20.58 26.72 -31.57
N ALA A 60 -21.60 26.70 -30.70
CA ALA A 60 -22.96 26.11 -30.85
C ALA A 60 -23.10 24.73 -30.15
N GLN A 61 -24.06 24.42 -29.27
CA GLN A 61 -25.31 25.07 -28.87
C GLN A 61 -25.65 24.73 -27.40
N ALA A 62 -26.12 25.71 -26.63
CA ALA A 62 -26.78 25.49 -25.35
C ALA A 62 -28.28 25.26 -25.61
N GLN A 63 -28.82 24.12 -25.16
CA GLN A 63 -30.26 23.89 -25.04
C GLN A 63 -30.68 24.21 -23.59
N PRO A 64 -31.72 25.03 -23.37
CA PRO A 64 -32.16 25.40 -22.03
C PRO A 64 -32.93 24.27 -21.35
N TRP A 65 -32.66 24.10 -20.06
CA TRP A 65 -33.35 23.17 -19.17
C TRP A 65 -34.84 23.50 -19.06
N THR A 66 -35.70 22.51 -19.28
CA THR A 66 -37.13 22.56 -18.93
C THR A 66 -37.36 21.83 -17.60
N PRO A 67 -38.04 22.43 -16.62
CA PRO A 67 -38.35 21.77 -15.35
C PRO A 67 -39.55 20.82 -15.53
N THR A 68 -39.35 19.53 -15.25
CA THR A 68 -40.44 18.55 -15.22
C THR A 68 -41.27 18.75 -13.96
N THR A 69 -42.56 19.01 -14.17
CA THR A 69 -43.57 19.23 -13.14
C THR A 69 -44.04 17.87 -12.61
N THR A 70 -44.03 17.69 -11.29
CA THR A 70 -44.58 16.51 -10.60
C THR A 70 -46.10 16.54 -10.69
N GLU A 71 -46.70 15.59 -11.41
CA GLU A 71 -48.15 15.37 -11.43
C GLU A 71 -48.48 14.11 -10.63
N ILE A 72 -49.20 14.29 -9.53
CA ILE A 72 -49.76 13.25 -8.68
C ILE A 72 -51.22 13.03 -9.10
N ALA A 73 -51.61 11.80 -9.45
CA ALA A 73 -52.99 11.32 -9.44
C ALA A 73 -53.03 9.77 -9.45
N PRO A 74 -54.17 9.10 -9.18
CA PRO A 74 -54.62 8.70 -7.85
C PRO A 74 -54.76 7.16 -7.70
N ALA A 75 -55.23 6.74 -6.52
CA ALA A 75 -55.29 5.37 -6.03
C ALA A 75 -56.38 4.44 -6.63
N ALA A 76 -56.07 3.14 -6.53
CA ALA A 76 -56.91 1.93 -6.38
C ALA A 76 -57.35 1.17 -7.66
N PRO A 77 -57.67 -0.16 -7.60
CA PRO A 77 -57.77 -1.06 -6.45
C PRO A 77 -57.04 -2.42 -6.55
N THR A 78 -57.05 -3.11 -5.41
CA THR A 78 -56.63 -4.48 -5.06
C THR A 78 -57.15 -5.59 -6.00
N ALA A 79 -56.29 -6.57 -6.35
CA ALA A 79 -56.49 -8.01 -6.14
C ALA A 79 -55.58 -8.89 -7.04
N SER A 80 -54.68 -9.66 -6.42
CA SER A 80 -54.64 -11.14 -6.50
C SER A 80 -53.23 -11.66 -6.24
N SER A 81 -53.14 -12.43 -5.17
CA SER A 81 -52.02 -13.23 -4.72
C SER A 81 -51.57 -14.26 -5.77
N VAL A 82 -50.28 -14.25 -6.09
CA VAL A 82 -49.56 -15.38 -6.71
C VAL A 82 -48.31 -15.68 -5.86
N PRO A 83 -47.84 -16.93 -5.83
CA PRO A 83 -46.95 -17.45 -4.78
C PRO A 83 -45.55 -16.82 -4.81
N ALA A 84 -44.97 -16.65 -3.62
CA ALA A 84 -43.65 -16.09 -3.40
C ALA A 84 -42.58 -16.78 -4.27
N GLU A 85 -42.10 -16.01 -5.24
CA GLU A 85 -40.83 -16.23 -5.93
C GLU A 85 -39.71 -16.14 -4.87
N PRO A 86 -38.70 -17.02 -4.90
CA PRO A 86 -37.59 -16.96 -3.96
C PRO A 86 -36.95 -15.57 -4.06
N THR A 87 -36.87 -14.89 -2.92
CA THR A 87 -36.19 -13.61 -2.77
C THR A 87 -34.86 -13.68 -3.53
N PRO A 88 -34.57 -12.75 -4.45
CA PRO A 88 -33.24 -12.69 -5.04
C PRO A 88 -32.28 -12.53 -3.86
N VAL A 89 -31.32 -13.45 -3.76
CA VAL A 89 -30.16 -13.31 -2.89
C VAL A 89 -29.63 -11.92 -3.20
N SER A 90 -29.70 -11.02 -2.21
CA SER A 90 -29.16 -9.68 -2.31
C SER A 90 -27.76 -9.80 -2.89
N ALA A 91 -27.44 -8.97 -3.88
CA ALA A 91 -26.07 -8.85 -4.37
C ALA A 91 -25.13 -8.73 -3.16
N PRO A 92 -23.95 -9.37 -3.19
CA PRO A 92 -22.97 -9.21 -2.13
C PRO A 92 -22.79 -7.70 -1.87
N ASP A 93 -22.80 -7.33 -0.60
CA ASP A 93 -22.60 -5.95 -0.19
C ASP A 93 -21.27 -5.49 -0.79
N GLU A 94 -21.28 -4.54 -1.73
CA GLU A 94 -20.08 -4.11 -2.49
C GLU A 94 -18.98 -3.55 -1.57
N THR A 95 -19.26 -3.44 -0.27
CA THR A 95 -18.37 -2.96 0.78
C THR A 95 -17.80 -4.06 1.69
N ALA A 96 -18.14 -5.34 1.48
CA ALA A 96 -17.62 -6.45 2.28
C ALA A 96 -16.31 -7.00 1.70
N ALA A 97 -15.45 -7.53 2.57
CA ALA A 97 -14.24 -8.23 2.12
C ALA A 97 -14.60 -9.60 1.55
N VAL A 98 -13.86 -10.06 0.54
CA VAL A 98 -14.07 -11.39 -0.04
C VAL A 98 -12.85 -12.26 0.23
N ILE A 99 -13.04 -13.30 1.05
CA ILE A 99 -11.99 -14.29 1.34
C ILE A 99 -12.11 -15.44 0.34
N ASP A 100 -11.11 -15.56 -0.54
CA ASP A 100 -10.93 -16.72 -1.41
C ASP A 100 -9.89 -17.65 -0.80
N VAL A 101 -10.36 -18.70 -0.12
CA VAL A 101 -9.49 -19.68 0.56
C VAL A 101 -8.66 -20.50 -0.43
N GLU A 102 -9.20 -20.76 -1.63
CA GLU A 102 -8.54 -21.57 -2.67
C GLU A 102 -7.43 -20.76 -3.34
N ALA A 103 -7.71 -19.52 -3.74
CA ALA A 103 -6.72 -18.59 -4.26
C ALA A 103 -5.75 -18.07 -3.18
N GLY A 104 -6.16 -18.18 -1.92
CA GLY A 104 -5.40 -17.72 -0.77
C GLY A 104 -5.29 -16.20 -0.66
N THR A 105 -6.37 -15.49 -0.98
CA THR A 105 -6.43 -14.02 -1.01
C THR A 105 -7.61 -13.49 -0.21
N ILE A 106 -7.43 -12.28 0.35
CA ILE A 106 -8.51 -11.47 0.92
C ILE A 106 -8.65 -10.21 0.07
N ALA A 107 -9.66 -10.19 -0.81
CA ALA A 107 -9.94 -9.02 -1.62
C ALA A 107 -10.63 -7.93 -0.81
N LEU A 108 -10.05 -6.73 -0.81
CA LEU A 108 -10.54 -5.54 -0.13
C LEU A 108 -10.87 -4.43 -1.15
N PRO A 109 -11.82 -3.51 -0.83
CA PRO A 109 -12.21 -2.44 -1.75
C PRO A 109 -11.06 -1.55 -2.26
N ILE A 110 -9.98 -1.38 -1.49
CA ILE A 110 -8.84 -0.56 -1.90
C ILE A 110 -7.99 -1.22 -3.00
N ASP A 111 -8.10 -2.54 -3.18
CA ASP A 111 -7.24 -3.30 -4.08
C ASP A 111 -7.48 -2.89 -5.55
N ASP A 112 -8.73 -2.54 -5.88
CA ASP A 112 -9.10 -1.96 -7.18
C ASP A 112 -8.38 -0.63 -7.49
N TRP A 113 -7.83 0.02 -6.47
CA TRP A 113 -7.13 1.30 -6.57
C TRP A 113 -5.61 1.18 -6.33
N ALA A 114 -5.10 -0.01 -5.98
CA ALA A 114 -3.69 -0.26 -5.75
C ALA A 114 -3.04 -0.97 -6.96
N TRP A 115 -1.71 -1.00 -7.00
CA TRP A 115 -1.00 -1.90 -7.90
C TRP A 115 -1.24 -3.36 -7.47
N SER A 116 -1.43 -4.24 -8.47
CA SER A 116 -1.42 -5.67 -8.21
C SER A 116 -0.01 -6.15 -7.83
N ALA A 117 0.11 -7.38 -7.32
CA ALA A 117 1.41 -7.99 -7.05
C ALA A 117 2.31 -8.04 -8.29
N GLU A 118 1.73 -8.27 -9.46
CA GLU A 118 2.43 -8.28 -10.76
C GLU A 118 2.88 -6.88 -11.18
N ASP A 119 2.05 -5.85 -10.97
CA ASP A 119 2.42 -4.47 -11.24
C ASP A 119 3.60 -4.02 -10.33
N TYR A 120 3.57 -4.41 -9.05
CA TYR A 120 4.70 -4.22 -8.14
C TYR A 120 5.96 -4.95 -8.60
N ALA A 121 5.84 -6.21 -8.99
CA ALA A 121 6.95 -7.03 -9.49
C ALA A 121 7.60 -6.40 -10.73
N LEU A 122 6.77 -5.91 -11.66
CA LEU A 122 7.20 -5.26 -12.88
C LEU A 122 8.01 -3.98 -12.60
N SER A 123 7.46 -3.06 -11.78
CA SER A 123 8.18 -1.84 -11.39
C SER A 123 9.46 -2.16 -10.62
N ARG A 124 9.41 -3.09 -9.65
CA ARG A 124 10.60 -3.51 -8.89
C ARG A 124 11.66 -4.12 -9.79
N THR A 125 11.30 -4.95 -10.75
CA THR A 125 12.25 -5.54 -11.71
C THR A 125 12.98 -4.46 -12.50
N ALA A 126 12.24 -3.46 -13.01
CA ALA A 126 12.83 -2.33 -13.73
C ALA A 126 13.78 -1.51 -12.84
N VAL A 127 13.37 -1.17 -11.63
CA VAL A 127 14.22 -0.43 -10.66
C VAL A 127 15.45 -1.24 -10.28
N THR A 128 15.31 -2.53 -9.96
CA THR A 128 16.43 -3.41 -9.59
C THR A 128 17.44 -3.49 -10.72
N HIS A 129 17.00 -3.72 -11.95
CA HIS A 129 17.88 -3.74 -13.11
C HIS A 129 18.62 -2.40 -13.31
N TYR A 130 17.89 -1.28 -13.21
CA TYR A 130 18.47 0.06 -13.32
C TYR A 130 19.54 0.31 -12.25
N VAL A 131 19.22 0.03 -10.98
CA VAL A 131 20.11 0.27 -9.85
C VAL A 131 21.37 -0.59 -9.96
N VAL A 132 21.25 -1.86 -10.34
CA VAL A 132 22.42 -2.71 -10.59
C VAL A 132 23.33 -2.11 -11.66
N GLY A 133 22.77 -1.67 -12.79
CA GLY A 133 23.54 -1.02 -13.85
C GLY A 133 24.27 0.24 -13.36
N CYS A 134 23.57 1.10 -12.63
CA CYS A 134 24.15 2.31 -12.02
C CYS A 134 25.31 1.99 -11.05
N LEU A 135 25.15 0.96 -10.20
CA LEU A 135 26.21 0.53 -9.29
C LEU A 135 27.43 -0.03 -10.04
N GLN A 136 27.22 -0.80 -11.10
CA GLN A 136 28.29 -1.30 -11.96
C GLN A 136 29.05 -0.16 -12.65
N GLU A 137 28.33 0.84 -13.18
CA GLU A 137 28.94 2.05 -13.77
C GLU A 137 29.75 2.86 -12.74
N ALA A 138 29.30 2.88 -11.49
CA ALA A 138 30.02 3.48 -10.37
C ALA A 138 31.21 2.62 -9.87
N GLY A 139 31.43 1.43 -10.43
CA GLY A 139 32.58 0.56 -10.14
C GLY A 139 32.38 -0.41 -8.98
N TYR A 140 31.14 -0.64 -8.54
CA TYR A 140 30.82 -1.60 -7.48
C TYR A 140 30.49 -2.97 -8.06
N GLU A 141 30.80 -4.03 -7.29
CA GLU A 141 30.38 -5.38 -7.62
C GLU A 141 28.88 -5.52 -7.34
N ALA A 142 28.10 -5.57 -8.41
CA ALA A 142 26.66 -5.80 -8.37
C ALA A 142 26.25 -6.68 -9.55
N ALA A 143 25.22 -7.51 -9.37
CA ALA A 143 24.67 -8.37 -10.40
C ALA A 143 23.14 -8.38 -10.34
N PHE A 144 22.52 -8.37 -11.53
CA PHE A 144 21.09 -8.62 -11.70
C PHE A 144 20.92 -10.12 -11.84
N LEU A 145 20.11 -10.72 -10.96
CA LEU A 145 19.94 -12.17 -10.89
C LEU A 145 18.73 -12.65 -11.69
N GLY A 146 17.78 -11.76 -11.96
CA GLY A 146 16.57 -12.06 -12.72
C GLY A 146 15.40 -11.19 -12.30
N PRO A 147 14.24 -11.38 -12.94
CA PRO A 147 13.02 -10.69 -12.57
C PRO A 147 12.68 -10.89 -11.10
N VAL A 148 12.21 -9.82 -10.46
CA VAL A 148 11.69 -9.87 -9.10
C VAL A 148 10.31 -10.54 -9.18
N PRO A 149 10.07 -11.65 -8.47
CA PRO A 149 8.77 -12.31 -8.51
C PRO A 149 7.69 -11.45 -7.84
N PRO A 150 6.41 -11.61 -8.22
CA PRO A 150 5.29 -11.07 -7.46
C PRO A 150 5.34 -11.54 -6.02
N ASP A 151 5.26 -10.61 -5.08
CA ASP A 151 5.11 -10.96 -3.67
C ASP A 151 3.67 -11.45 -3.48
N PRO A 152 3.44 -12.70 -3.06
CA PRO A 152 2.10 -13.13 -2.72
C PRO A 152 1.64 -12.26 -1.55
N ASP A 153 0.54 -11.51 -1.69
CA ASP A 153 -0.04 -10.81 -0.55
C ASP A 153 -0.39 -11.84 0.52
N ARG A 154 0.30 -11.75 1.66
CA ARG A 154 0.18 -12.76 2.72
C ARG A 154 -0.83 -12.37 3.77
N ASP A 155 -1.51 -11.22 3.59
CA ASP A 155 -2.59 -10.80 4.47
C ASP A 155 -2.14 -10.81 5.95
N ALA A 156 -0.85 -10.51 6.18
CA ALA A 156 -0.17 -10.80 7.45
C ALA A 156 -0.80 -10.08 8.65
N ALA A 157 -1.52 -8.99 8.37
CA ALA A 157 -2.36 -8.27 9.33
C ALA A 157 -3.42 -9.17 10.00
N TYR A 158 -3.91 -10.20 9.30
CA TYR A 158 -4.87 -11.19 9.78
C TYR A 158 -4.22 -12.46 10.34
N GLY A 159 -2.89 -12.55 10.28
CA GLY A 159 -2.10 -13.71 10.71
C GLY A 159 -2.35 -14.93 9.81
N VAL A 160 -2.08 -16.15 10.30
CA VAL A 160 -2.33 -17.37 9.53
C VAL A 160 -3.84 -17.64 9.48
N TRP A 161 -4.43 -17.79 8.29
CA TRP A 161 -5.87 -17.98 8.14
C TRP A 161 -6.26 -19.14 7.21
N ARG A 162 -5.34 -19.61 6.37
CA ARG A 162 -5.54 -20.78 5.49
C ARG A 162 -5.15 -22.06 6.19
N THR A 163 -6.01 -23.06 6.13
CA THR A 163 -5.74 -24.40 6.69
C THR A 163 -4.51 -25.03 6.05
N GLU A 164 -4.38 -24.93 4.72
CA GLU A 164 -3.24 -25.50 3.99
C GLU A 164 -1.90 -24.91 4.46
N ASP A 165 -1.81 -23.58 4.59
CA ASP A 165 -0.58 -22.92 5.03
C ASP A 165 -0.26 -23.22 6.50
N ALA A 166 -1.29 -23.27 7.34
CA ALA A 166 -1.13 -23.64 8.75
C ALA A 166 -0.57 -25.06 8.91
N GLU A 167 -1.02 -26.00 8.08
CA GLU A 167 -0.61 -27.41 8.14
C GLU A 167 0.76 -27.67 7.51
N THR A 168 1.16 -26.85 6.53
CA THR A 168 2.42 -27.05 5.79
C THR A 168 3.58 -26.19 6.31
N LEU A 169 3.33 -24.91 6.61
CA LEU A 169 4.35 -23.91 6.96
C LEU A 169 4.17 -23.35 8.37
N GLY A 170 2.98 -23.48 8.96
CA GLY A 170 2.66 -22.84 10.23
C GLY A 170 2.81 -21.32 10.14
N TYR A 171 3.59 -20.72 11.05
CA TYR A 171 3.85 -19.27 11.04
C TYR A 171 4.97 -18.83 10.09
N GLN A 172 5.71 -19.77 9.47
CA GLN A 172 6.70 -19.45 8.44
C GLN A 172 6.05 -18.91 7.15
N THR A 173 4.73 -19.08 6.98
CA THR A 173 3.99 -18.43 5.89
C THR A 173 4.07 -16.91 5.97
N LEU A 174 4.07 -16.34 7.18
CA LEU A 174 4.09 -14.88 7.37
C LEU A 174 5.46 -14.24 7.10
N PHE A 175 6.54 -15.03 7.23
CA PHE A 175 7.91 -14.56 7.05
C PHE A 175 8.71 -15.69 6.38
N PRO A 176 8.96 -15.60 5.07
CA PRO A 176 9.74 -16.62 4.39
C PRO A 176 11.18 -16.63 4.95
N PRO A 177 11.90 -17.75 4.85
CA PRO A 177 13.30 -17.79 5.25
C PRO A 177 14.14 -16.80 4.42
N LEU A 178 15.20 -16.29 5.03
CA LEU A 178 16.10 -15.27 4.44
C LEU A 178 16.62 -15.67 3.05
N GLU A 179 16.88 -16.96 2.82
CA GLU A 179 17.34 -17.47 1.53
C GLU A 179 16.31 -17.26 0.41
N ALA A 180 15.02 -17.37 0.72
CA ALA A 180 13.95 -17.05 -0.22
C ALA A 180 13.88 -15.53 -0.46
N GLU A 181 13.99 -14.71 0.59
CA GLU A 181 14.02 -13.25 0.44
C GLU A 181 15.18 -12.76 -0.45
N ILE A 182 16.36 -13.38 -0.35
CA ILE A 182 17.52 -13.06 -1.19
C ILE A 182 17.26 -13.45 -2.65
N ALA A 183 16.64 -14.60 -2.89
CA ALA A 183 16.27 -15.02 -4.25
C ALA A 183 15.24 -14.05 -4.85
N ASP A 184 14.27 -13.60 -4.05
CA ASP A 184 13.20 -12.69 -4.45
C ASP A 184 13.69 -11.24 -4.65
N ALA A 185 14.88 -10.88 -4.17
CA ALA A 185 15.44 -9.55 -4.34
C ALA A 185 15.87 -9.24 -5.79
N GLY A 186 16.03 -10.25 -6.65
CA GLY A 186 16.40 -10.10 -8.06
C GLY A 186 17.81 -9.52 -8.31
N SER A 187 18.61 -9.30 -7.26
CA SER A 187 19.96 -8.73 -7.34
C SER A 187 20.90 -9.26 -6.27
N ALA A 188 22.20 -9.21 -6.55
CA ALA A 188 23.28 -9.51 -5.63
C ALA A 188 24.29 -8.37 -5.60
N TRP A 189 24.46 -7.75 -4.44
CA TRP A 189 25.52 -6.81 -4.11
C TRP A 189 25.66 -6.73 -2.59
N ASP A 190 26.84 -6.35 -2.08
CA ASP A 190 27.06 -6.20 -0.64
C ASP A 190 26.64 -4.79 -0.17
N PRO A 191 25.59 -4.64 0.65
CA PRO A 191 25.14 -3.35 1.15
C PRO A 191 26.16 -2.61 2.01
N GLU A 192 27.11 -3.32 2.62
CA GLU A 192 28.19 -2.72 3.40
C GLU A 192 29.30 -2.15 2.50
N SER A 193 29.45 -2.70 1.29
CA SER A 193 30.46 -2.26 0.31
C SER A 193 30.07 -0.98 -0.43
N VAL A 194 28.77 -0.68 -0.53
CA VAL A 194 28.24 0.47 -1.27
C VAL A 194 27.86 1.59 -0.28
N PRO A 195 28.47 2.80 -0.37
CA PRO A 195 28.05 3.92 0.46
C PRO A 195 26.57 4.24 0.25
N ARG A 196 25.81 4.42 1.33
CA ARG A 196 24.36 4.71 1.29
C ARG A 196 23.99 5.82 0.30
N GLY A 197 24.78 6.88 0.21
CA GLY A 197 24.51 7.99 -0.72
C GLY A 197 24.62 7.61 -2.20
N VAL A 198 25.44 6.60 -2.55
CA VAL A 198 25.53 6.07 -3.91
C VAL A 198 24.29 5.23 -4.23
N ALA A 199 23.94 4.27 -3.34
CA ALA A 199 22.74 3.45 -3.53
C ALA A 199 21.46 4.30 -3.60
N GLN A 200 21.35 5.32 -2.75
CA GLN A 200 20.24 6.28 -2.79
C GLN A 200 20.26 7.14 -4.07
N GLY A 201 21.44 7.52 -4.56
CA GLY A 201 21.59 8.22 -5.83
C GLY A 201 21.08 7.39 -7.00
N CYS A 202 21.46 6.11 -7.09
CA CYS A 202 20.96 5.21 -8.14
C CYS A 202 19.44 5.01 -8.08
N HIS A 203 18.85 4.89 -6.89
CA HIS A 203 17.38 4.83 -6.75
C HIS A 203 16.71 6.13 -7.19
N GLN A 204 17.28 7.28 -6.82
CA GLN A 204 16.76 8.59 -7.27
C GLN A 204 16.84 8.73 -8.79
N GLU A 205 17.91 8.25 -9.43
CA GLU A 205 18.02 8.25 -10.89
C GLU A 205 16.99 7.33 -11.56
N ALA A 206 16.69 6.16 -10.96
CA ALA A 206 15.61 5.30 -11.43
C ALA A 206 14.22 5.98 -11.32
N GLN A 207 13.99 6.71 -10.23
CA GLN A 207 12.77 7.52 -10.06
C GLN A 207 12.70 8.68 -11.08
N ASP A 208 13.81 9.41 -11.27
CA ASP A 208 13.91 10.50 -12.27
C ASP A 208 13.70 9.97 -13.71
N ALA A 209 14.01 8.69 -13.95
CA ALA A 209 13.74 7.97 -15.19
C ALA A 209 12.28 7.46 -15.34
N GLY A 210 11.45 7.67 -14.32
CA GLY A 210 10.02 7.30 -14.31
C GLY A 210 9.75 5.82 -14.03
N LEU A 211 10.72 5.07 -13.49
CA LEU A 211 10.57 3.64 -13.21
C LEU A 211 9.88 3.36 -11.86
N THR A 212 9.77 4.38 -11.03
CA THR A 212 9.08 4.39 -9.75
C THR A 212 8.62 5.81 -9.43
N TYR A 213 7.86 5.99 -8.35
CA TYR A 213 7.38 7.29 -7.87
C TYR A 213 7.64 7.42 -6.36
N ASP A 214 7.74 8.65 -5.85
CA ASP A 214 7.75 8.87 -4.40
C ASP A 214 6.31 9.05 -3.93
N VAL A 215 5.89 8.26 -2.94
CA VAL A 215 4.57 8.39 -2.31
C VAL A 215 4.32 9.80 -1.77
N LEU A 216 5.38 10.53 -1.40
CA LEU A 216 5.31 11.91 -0.94
C LEU A 216 5.02 12.92 -2.07
N ASP A 217 5.21 12.54 -3.35
CA ASP A 217 4.83 13.40 -4.48
C ASP A 217 3.31 13.67 -4.48
N PHE A 218 2.53 12.76 -3.87
CA PHE A 218 1.09 12.91 -3.69
C PHE A 218 0.70 13.77 -2.48
N GLU A 219 1.57 13.94 -1.48
CA GLU A 219 1.31 14.76 -0.29
C GLU A 219 1.37 16.27 -0.55
N VAL A 220 2.04 16.67 -1.64
CA VAL A 220 2.23 18.08 -2.04
C VAL A 220 1.38 18.44 -3.28
N GLY A 221 0.65 17.45 -3.84
CA GLY A 221 -0.14 17.57 -5.06
C GLY A 221 -1.54 18.20 -4.87
N ALA A 222 -2.45 17.90 -5.80
CA ALA A 222 -3.81 18.45 -5.81
C ALA A 222 -4.68 18.04 -4.61
N HIS A 223 -4.31 16.97 -3.89
CA HIS A 223 -5.06 16.40 -2.77
C HIS A 223 -4.18 16.18 -1.53
N PRO A 224 -3.59 17.24 -0.93
CA PRO A 224 -2.61 17.10 0.14
C PRO A 224 -3.18 16.53 1.44
N GLU A 225 -4.51 16.44 1.57
CA GLU A 225 -5.20 15.95 2.77
C GLU A 225 -5.64 14.48 2.68
N ALA A 226 -5.69 13.89 1.48
CA ALA A 226 -6.09 12.49 1.31
C ALA A 226 -5.02 11.51 1.83
N PRO A 227 -3.73 11.64 1.46
CA PRO A 227 -2.66 10.80 2.03
C PRO A 227 -2.55 10.93 3.55
N LYS A 228 -2.78 12.14 4.08
CA LYS A 228 -2.69 12.41 5.53
C LYS A 228 -3.83 11.80 6.34
N ARG A 229 -5.04 11.74 5.78
CA ARG A 229 -6.17 11.06 6.43
C ARG A 229 -5.93 9.56 6.47
N GLY A 230 -5.37 9.01 5.39
CA GLY A 230 -5.13 7.58 5.25
C GLY A 230 -6.40 6.75 5.41
N ILE A 231 -6.28 5.43 5.32
CA ILE A 231 -7.35 4.53 5.74
C ILE A 231 -7.33 4.51 7.27
N ALA A 232 -8.51 4.63 7.89
CA ALA A 232 -8.61 4.55 9.35
C ALA A 232 -8.00 3.23 9.83
N GLN A 233 -7.20 3.28 10.92
CA GLN A 233 -6.61 2.07 11.51
C GLN A 233 -7.67 1.24 12.25
N THR A 234 -8.49 0.54 11.48
CA THR A 234 -9.60 -0.33 11.90
C THR A 234 -9.14 -1.48 12.79
N LEU A 235 -7.96 -2.03 12.52
CA LEU A 235 -7.38 -3.05 13.37
C LEU A 235 -7.06 -2.55 14.79
N SER A 236 -6.99 -1.24 15.05
CA SER A 236 -6.86 -0.70 16.42
C SER A 236 -8.20 -0.25 17.03
N SER A 237 -9.32 -0.47 16.35
CA SER A 237 -10.66 -0.10 16.83
C SER A 237 -11.16 -0.97 17.98
N ASP A 238 -12.15 -0.47 18.72
CA ASP A 238 -12.85 -1.26 19.76
C ASP A 238 -13.50 -2.53 19.20
N ALA A 239 -14.04 -2.46 17.98
CA ALA A 239 -14.63 -3.61 17.30
C ALA A 239 -13.57 -4.68 17.03
N ALA A 240 -12.42 -4.31 16.46
CA ALA A 240 -11.32 -5.24 16.22
C ALA A 240 -10.74 -5.79 17.53
N ARG A 241 -10.62 -4.98 18.59
CA ARG A 241 -10.22 -5.44 19.92
C ARG A 241 -11.18 -6.50 20.49
N SER A 242 -12.49 -6.34 20.29
CA SER A 242 -13.48 -7.33 20.72
C SER A 242 -13.32 -8.65 19.97
N ILE A 243 -13.18 -8.60 18.64
CA ILE A 243 -12.96 -9.79 17.80
C ILE A 243 -11.67 -10.52 18.22
N ARG A 244 -10.58 -9.78 18.46
CA ARG A 244 -9.32 -10.35 18.95
C ARG A 244 -9.43 -10.92 20.36
N ALA A 245 -10.30 -10.39 21.21
CA ALA A 245 -10.51 -10.94 22.55
C ALA A 245 -11.17 -12.33 22.47
N GLU A 246 -12.19 -12.50 21.63
CA GLU A 246 -12.85 -13.80 21.40
C GLU A 246 -11.85 -14.82 20.82
N TRP A 247 -11.06 -14.42 19.83
CA TRP A 247 -10.01 -15.25 19.24
C TRP A 247 -8.98 -15.72 20.29
N ARG A 248 -8.48 -14.82 21.13
CA ARG A 248 -7.53 -15.15 22.20
C ARG A 248 -8.15 -16.08 23.25
N GLU A 249 -9.42 -15.90 23.57
CA GLU A 249 -10.13 -16.80 24.48
C GLU A 249 -10.21 -18.21 23.90
N CYS A 250 -10.54 -18.36 22.61
CA CYS A 250 -10.54 -19.66 21.93
C CYS A 250 -9.16 -20.33 21.99
N LEU A 251 -8.10 -19.61 21.62
CA LEU A 251 -6.73 -20.13 21.68
C LEU A 251 -6.32 -20.52 23.12
N THR A 252 -6.69 -19.72 24.11
CA THR A 252 -6.41 -20.01 25.53
C THR A 252 -7.12 -21.30 25.98
N ASN A 253 -8.37 -21.51 25.54
CA ASN A 253 -9.12 -22.74 25.83
C ASN A 253 -8.48 -23.98 25.18
N GLN A 254 -7.75 -23.80 24.07
CA GLN A 254 -6.94 -24.83 23.41
C GLN A 254 -5.53 -24.97 24.01
N GLY A 255 -5.22 -24.24 25.09
CA GLY A 255 -3.93 -24.30 25.78
C GLY A 255 -2.79 -23.57 25.06
N VAL A 256 -3.09 -22.68 24.12
CA VAL A 256 -2.09 -21.85 23.42
C VAL A 256 -1.78 -20.60 24.24
N ILE A 257 -0.50 -20.21 24.32
CA ILE A 257 -0.08 -18.96 24.95
C ILE A 257 -0.39 -17.82 23.98
N VAL A 258 -1.32 -16.95 24.37
CA VAL A 258 -1.81 -15.85 23.53
C VAL A 258 -1.18 -14.51 23.90
N PRO A 259 -1.22 -13.53 22.97
CA PRO A 259 -0.76 -12.19 23.25
C PRO A 259 -1.53 -11.52 24.37
N GLN A 260 -0.79 -11.02 25.36
CA GLN A 260 -1.39 -10.38 26.53
C GLN A 260 -1.85 -8.94 26.23
N SER A 261 -1.25 -8.29 25.22
CA SER A 261 -1.64 -6.95 24.79
C SER A 261 -2.88 -6.99 23.89
N ALA A 262 -3.85 -6.09 24.13
CA ALA A 262 -4.98 -5.89 23.22
C ALA A 262 -4.58 -5.25 21.87
N GLU A 263 -3.39 -4.66 21.83
CA GLU A 263 -2.76 -4.07 20.64
C GLU A 263 -1.81 -5.04 19.94
N ALA A 264 -1.66 -6.27 20.44
CA ALA A 264 -0.90 -7.29 19.73
C ALA A 264 -1.65 -7.75 18.47
N GLY A 265 -0.88 -8.07 17.43
CA GLY A 265 -1.41 -8.58 16.17
C GLY A 265 -2.01 -9.99 16.26
N MET A 266 -2.32 -10.56 15.10
CA MET A 266 -2.97 -11.87 14.97
C MET A 266 -1.98 -13.05 15.01
N VAL A 267 -0.97 -12.96 15.90
CA VAL A 267 0.10 -13.96 16.04
C VAL A 267 0.32 -14.28 17.53
N PRO A 268 0.32 -15.55 17.95
CA PRO A 268 0.60 -15.96 19.33
C PRO A 268 1.99 -15.57 19.84
N ASP A 269 2.10 -15.30 21.14
CA ASP A 269 3.34 -14.84 21.78
C ASP A 269 4.44 -15.91 21.69
N GLY A 270 5.63 -15.50 21.22
CA GLY A 270 6.82 -16.34 21.21
C GLY A 270 6.81 -17.49 20.20
N VAL A 271 5.79 -17.58 19.32
CA VAL A 271 5.64 -18.71 18.38
C VAL A 271 6.84 -18.87 17.44
N PHE A 272 7.45 -17.76 17.00
CA PHE A 272 8.65 -17.79 16.13
C PHE A 272 9.89 -18.37 16.82
N GLY A 273 9.93 -18.42 18.16
CA GLY A 273 11.01 -19.05 18.91
C GLY A 273 10.83 -20.56 19.13
N MET A 274 9.70 -21.13 18.67
CA MET A 274 9.37 -22.54 18.86
C MET A 274 9.85 -23.41 17.69
N PRO A 275 10.05 -24.73 17.88
CA PRO A 275 10.29 -25.67 16.79
C PRO A 275 9.18 -25.60 15.72
N VAL A 276 9.53 -25.84 14.45
CA VAL A 276 8.59 -25.73 13.31
C VAL A 276 7.36 -26.62 13.50
N GLU A 277 7.52 -27.83 14.03
CA GLU A 277 6.41 -28.75 14.29
C GLU A 277 5.42 -28.16 15.31
N GLU A 278 5.92 -27.42 16.30
CA GLU A 278 5.09 -26.74 17.29
C GLU A 278 4.41 -25.50 16.70
N GLN A 279 5.08 -24.78 15.78
CA GLN A 279 4.47 -23.68 15.04
C GLN A 279 3.29 -24.17 14.19
N ILE A 280 3.47 -25.28 13.45
CA ILE A 280 2.41 -25.92 12.65
C ILE A 280 1.24 -26.33 13.54
N ARG A 281 1.50 -26.98 14.67
CA ARG A 281 0.46 -27.37 15.64
C ARG A 281 -0.34 -26.17 16.13
N ILE A 282 0.33 -25.08 16.50
CA ILE A 282 -0.33 -23.86 16.97
C ILE A 282 -1.09 -23.15 15.85
N ALA A 283 -0.53 -23.10 14.63
CA ALA A 283 -1.19 -22.51 13.48
C ALA A 283 -2.48 -23.25 13.11
N ALA A 284 -2.49 -24.58 13.17
CA ALA A 284 -3.70 -25.37 12.94
C ALA A 284 -4.81 -25.04 13.96
N LEU A 285 -4.45 -24.89 15.25
CA LEU A 285 -5.39 -24.45 16.30
C LEU A 285 -5.87 -23.01 16.10
N ASP A 286 -4.99 -22.12 15.65
CA ASP A 286 -5.32 -20.73 15.32
C ASP A 286 -6.35 -20.67 14.19
N VAL A 287 -6.08 -21.34 13.07
CA VAL A 287 -7.00 -21.39 11.93
C VAL A 287 -8.34 -22.00 12.32
N GLU A 288 -8.35 -23.04 13.15
CA GLU A 288 -9.61 -23.62 13.66
C GLU A 288 -10.41 -22.60 14.46
N CYS A 289 -9.78 -21.92 15.42
CA CYS A 289 -10.41 -20.85 16.19
C CYS A 289 -10.93 -19.71 15.30
N LYS A 290 -10.14 -19.29 14.30
CA LYS A 290 -10.54 -18.24 13.35
C LYS A 290 -11.73 -18.66 12.49
N ARG A 291 -11.80 -19.93 12.08
CA ARG A 291 -12.91 -20.49 11.32
C ARG A 291 -14.18 -20.58 12.15
N GLU A 292 -14.10 -21.09 13.39
CA GLU A 292 -15.25 -21.19 14.29
C GLU A 292 -15.85 -19.82 14.63
N LEU A 293 -15.00 -18.82 14.84
CA LEU A 293 -15.41 -17.46 15.25
C LEU A 293 -15.68 -16.51 14.07
N GLY A 294 -15.37 -16.92 12.85
CA GLY A 294 -15.37 -16.04 11.67
C GLY A 294 -14.40 -14.87 11.80
N THR A 295 -13.31 -15.03 12.55
CA THR A 295 -12.40 -13.95 12.94
C THR A 295 -11.83 -13.19 11.75
N THR A 296 -11.29 -13.90 10.76
CA THR A 296 -10.66 -13.28 9.58
C THR A 296 -11.67 -12.45 8.79
N GLN A 297 -12.85 -13.01 8.48
CA GLN A 297 -13.92 -12.30 7.78
C GLN A 297 -14.36 -11.05 8.54
N ARG A 298 -14.61 -11.17 9.85
CA ARG A 298 -15.06 -10.04 10.68
C ARG A 298 -14.04 -8.91 10.75
N LEU A 299 -12.74 -9.22 10.78
CA LEU A 299 -11.68 -8.21 10.73
C LEU A 299 -11.59 -7.59 9.33
N ALA A 300 -11.61 -8.39 8.28
CA ALA A 300 -11.54 -7.92 6.90
C ALA A 300 -12.75 -7.04 6.54
N ASP A 301 -13.95 -7.35 7.03
CA ASP A 301 -15.14 -6.51 6.84
C ASP A 301 -15.03 -5.15 7.53
N LEU A 302 -14.33 -5.06 8.68
CA LEU A 302 -14.07 -3.77 9.32
C LEU A 302 -13.14 -2.92 8.46
N ASP A 303 -12.08 -3.52 7.93
CA ASP A 303 -11.13 -2.86 7.04
C ASP A 303 -11.84 -2.41 5.74
N ALA A 304 -12.64 -3.29 5.14
CA ALA A 304 -13.41 -3.01 3.94
C ALA A 304 -14.40 -1.84 4.13
N ALA A 305 -15.09 -1.78 5.27
CA ALA A 305 -15.99 -0.67 5.59
C ALA A 305 -15.25 0.68 5.72
N ALA A 306 -14.08 0.69 6.36
CA ALA A 306 -13.27 1.92 6.45
C ALA A 306 -12.67 2.32 5.10
N GLN A 307 -12.25 1.35 4.30
CA GLN A 307 -11.76 1.59 2.94
C GLN A 307 -12.86 2.14 2.04
N ALA A 308 -14.09 1.59 2.09
CA ALA A 308 -15.22 2.09 1.31
C ALA A 308 -15.48 3.59 1.61
N THR A 309 -15.44 3.96 2.88
CA THR A 309 -15.56 5.38 3.32
C THR A 309 -14.43 6.22 2.74
N TYR A 310 -13.18 5.76 2.87
CA TYR A 310 -12.01 6.46 2.36
C TYR A 310 -12.07 6.63 0.83
N ILE A 311 -12.47 5.59 0.09
CA ILE A 311 -12.61 5.62 -1.36
C ILE A 311 -13.66 6.65 -1.75
N GLU A 312 -14.85 6.63 -1.12
CA GLU A 312 -15.91 7.60 -1.41
C GLU A 312 -15.45 9.05 -1.22
N GLU A 313 -14.74 9.33 -0.13
CA GLU A 313 -14.23 10.66 0.18
C GLU A 313 -13.06 11.13 -0.72
N ASN A 314 -12.32 10.19 -1.32
CA ASN A 314 -11.05 10.48 -1.99
C ASN A 314 -10.96 9.93 -3.42
N ARG A 315 -12.09 9.65 -4.09
CA ARG A 315 -12.10 9.08 -5.46
C ARG A 315 -11.24 9.86 -6.46
N SER A 316 -11.29 11.19 -6.43
CA SER A 316 -10.48 12.02 -7.34
C SER A 316 -8.98 11.86 -7.08
N PHE A 317 -8.59 11.78 -5.81
CA PHE A 317 -7.20 11.53 -5.43
C PHE A 317 -6.74 10.16 -5.93
N LEU A 318 -7.54 9.12 -5.70
CA LEU A 318 -7.20 7.76 -6.12
C LEU A 318 -7.11 7.65 -7.65
N ALA A 319 -7.99 8.34 -8.39
CA ALA A 319 -7.92 8.41 -9.85
C ALA A 319 -6.65 9.14 -10.36
N ASP A 320 -6.30 10.28 -9.73
CA ASP A 320 -5.07 11.01 -10.08
C ASP A 320 -3.82 10.18 -9.76
N ARG A 321 -3.81 9.45 -8.63
CA ARG A 321 -2.73 8.51 -8.28
C ARG A 321 -2.62 7.40 -9.32
N ARG A 322 -3.75 6.79 -9.69
CA ARG A 322 -3.76 5.69 -10.67
C ARG A 322 -3.16 6.11 -12.00
N ALA A 323 -3.44 7.33 -12.47
CA ALA A 323 -2.85 7.82 -13.71
C ALA A 323 -1.31 7.95 -13.66
N VAL A 324 -0.74 8.30 -12.50
CA VAL A 324 0.72 8.32 -12.30
C VAL A 324 1.27 6.91 -12.24
N GLU A 325 0.61 6.04 -11.48
CA GLU A 325 0.93 4.61 -11.36
C GLU A 325 0.95 3.91 -12.72
N ASP A 326 -0.07 4.10 -13.55
CA ASP A 326 -0.15 3.52 -14.89
C ASP A 326 1.00 4.02 -15.79
N ALA A 327 1.34 5.32 -15.71
CA ALA A 327 2.46 5.89 -16.46
C ALA A 327 3.83 5.30 -16.04
N VAL A 328 4.00 5.00 -14.75
CA VAL A 328 5.20 4.32 -14.23
C VAL A 328 5.27 2.90 -14.75
N LEU A 329 4.16 2.16 -14.77
CA LEU A 329 4.12 0.79 -15.29
C LEU A 329 4.43 0.75 -16.79
N ASP A 330 3.85 1.67 -17.57
CA ASP A 330 4.15 1.78 -19.00
C ASP A 330 5.63 2.07 -19.24
N ARG A 331 6.23 2.97 -18.45
CA ARG A 331 7.65 3.28 -18.53
C ARG A 331 8.53 2.09 -18.10
N ALA A 332 8.14 1.34 -17.08
CA ALA A 332 8.85 0.13 -16.65
C ALA A 332 8.84 -0.95 -17.75
N ARG A 333 7.70 -1.18 -18.42
CA ARG A 333 7.59 -2.12 -19.55
C ARG A 333 8.51 -1.72 -20.70
N GLU A 334 8.46 -0.45 -21.11
CA GLU A 334 9.32 0.08 -22.17
C GLU A 334 10.80 -0.10 -21.80
N TYR A 335 11.20 0.26 -20.58
CA TYR A 335 12.57 0.11 -20.11
C TYR A 335 13.06 -1.33 -20.14
N LEU A 336 12.27 -2.28 -19.64
CA LEU A 336 12.67 -3.70 -19.62
C LEU A 336 12.79 -4.27 -21.05
N ASP A 337 11.88 -3.90 -21.95
CA ASP A 337 11.92 -4.30 -23.37
C ASP A 337 13.18 -3.73 -24.07
N GLU A 338 13.48 -2.44 -23.88
CA GLU A 338 14.68 -1.78 -24.41
C GLU A 338 15.99 -2.47 -23.98
N HIS A 339 16.00 -3.07 -22.79
CA HIS A 339 17.17 -3.73 -22.20
C HIS A 339 17.15 -5.26 -22.36
N GLY A 340 16.13 -5.82 -23.01
CA GLY A 340 15.98 -7.26 -23.22
C GLY A 340 15.84 -8.06 -21.92
N VAL A 341 15.25 -7.46 -20.89
CA VAL A 341 15.01 -8.10 -19.60
C VAL A 341 13.63 -8.76 -19.62
N GLU A 342 13.56 -10.02 -19.18
CA GLU A 342 12.31 -10.74 -19.02
C GLU A 342 11.39 -10.02 -18.02
N MET A 343 10.11 -9.90 -18.36
CA MET A 343 9.10 -9.38 -17.43
C MET A 343 8.66 -10.51 -16.48
N PRO A 344 8.38 -10.21 -15.20
CA PRO A 344 8.00 -11.20 -14.20
C PRO A 344 6.65 -11.89 -14.48
#